data_AF-A0A918G293-F1
#
_entry.id   AF-A0A918G293-F1
#
_cell.length_a   1.000
_cell.length_b   1.000
_cell.length_c   1.000
_cell.angle_alpha   90.00
_cell.angle_beta   90.00
_cell.angle_gamma   90.00
#
_symmetry.space_group_name_H-M   'P 1'
#
loop_
_entity.id
_entity.type
_entity.pdbx_description
1 polymer ?
#
loop_
_entity_poly.entity_id
_entity_poly.type
_entity_poly.pdbx_seq_one_letter_code
_entity_poly.pdbx_strand_id
1 'polypeptide(L)'
;MESGESDAAAVRREVREETGLEIAVGAFVGRVERPAPSGVFDIHDYAAVVTGGDLRAGDDAAEAGWFDLATFTTMRTSGELVDELAETLDGWGVLPR
;
A
#
# COMPACT_ATOMS: atom_id res chain seq x y z
N MET A 1 6.53 9.79 7.95
CA MET A 1 7.22 9.25 9.15
C MET A 1 7.42 10.37 10.14
N GLU A 2 6.94 10.18 11.35
CA GLU A 2 7.22 11.11 12.44
C GLU A 2 8.66 10.92 12.96
N SER A 3 9.23 11.96 13.56
CA SER A 3 10.61 11.91 14.07
C SER A 3 10.75 10.86 15.17
N GLY A 4 11.56 9.83 14.92
CA GLY A 4 11.79 8.72 15.85
C GLY A 4 10.76 7.58 15.76
N GLU A 5 9.80 7.65 14.84
CA GLU A 5 8.83 6.59 14.57
C GLU A 5 9.50 5.42 13.82
N SER A 6 9.20 4.19 14.23
CA SER A 6 9.60 2.99 13.48
C SER A 6 8.68 2.77 12.28
N ASP A 7 9.15 2.16 11.19
CA ASP A 7 8.34 1.82 10.02
C ASP A 7 7.03 1.09 10.40
N ALA A 8 7.10 0.11 11.30
CA ALA A 8 5.92 -0.64 11.74
C ALA A 8 4.92 0.17 12.57
N ALA A 9 5.34 1.29 13.16
CA ALA A 9 4.43 2.22 13.84
C ALA A 9 3.77 3.14 12.81
N ALA A 10 4.57 3.69 11.88
CA ALA A 10 4.07 4.50 10.78
C ALA A 10 3.02 3.73 9.95
N VAL A 11 3.35 2.54 9.47
CA VAL A 11 2.44 1.71 8.66
C VAL A 11 1.12 1.42 9.39
N ARG A 12 1.13 1.18 10.71
CA ARG A 12 -0.12 0.99 11.47
C ARG A 12 -0.97 2.25 11.54
N ARG A 13 -0.33 3.41 11.73
CA ARG A 13 -1.01 4.71 11.82
C ARG A 13 -1.59 5.10 10.47
N GLU A 14 -0.77 5.12 9.41
CA GLU A 14 -1.21 5.51 8.06
C GLU A 14 -2.35 4.60 7.57
N VAL A 15 -2.22 3.27 7.68
CA VAL A 15 -3.30 2.36 7.25
C VAL A 15 -4.60 2.61 7.99
N ARG A 16 -4.56 2.95 9.28
CA ARG A 16 -5.74 3.31 10.05
C ARG A 16 -6.34 4.64 9.62
N GLU A 17 -5.50 5.63 9.32
CA GLU A 17 -5.92 6.97 8.89
C GLU A 17 -6.52 6.96 7.47
N GLU A 18 -5.88 6.27 6.53
CA GLU A 18 -6.24 6.24 5.11
C GLU A 18 -7.32 5.21 4.77
N THR A 19 -7.47 4.13 5.56
CA THR A 19 -8.40 3.03 5.24
C THR A 19 -9.36 2.65 6.37
N GLY A 20 -9.19 3.19 7.57
CA GLY A 20 -9.96 2.81 8.76
C GLY A 20 -9.63 1.43 9.32
N LEU A 21 -8.67 0.70 8.75
CA LEU A 21 -8.30 -0.65 9.16
C LEU A 21 -7.23 -0.65 10.26
N GLU A 22 -7.34 -1.60 11.17
CA GLU A 22 -6.28 -1.93 12.12
C GLU A 22 -5.51 -3.15 11.63
N ILE A 23 -4.18 -3.10 11.69
CA ILE A 23 -3.33 -4.16 11.14
C ILE A 23 -2.22 -4.62 12.10
N ALA A 24 -1.86 -5.90 11.95
CA ALA A 24 -0.57 -6.43 12.38
C ALA A 24 0.43 -6.36 11.21
N VAL A 25 1.45 -5.51 11.35
CA VAL A 25 2.57 -5.41 10.39
C VAL A 25 3.45 -6.65 10.49
N GLY A 26 3.67 -7.28 9.35
CA GLY A 26 4.45 -8.50 9.18
C GLY A 26 5.81 -8.24 8.53
N ALA A 27 6.20 -9.15 7.64
CA ALA A 27 7.51 -9.12 7.00
C ALA A 27 7.65 -7.93 6.03
N PHE A 28 8.86 -7.37 5.97
CA PHE A 28 9.27 -6.49 4.88
C PHE A 28 9.25 -7.28 3.56
N VAL A 29 8.56 -6.72 2.56
CA VAL A 29 8.38 -7.33 1.23
C VAL A 29 9.41 -6.76 0.26
N GLY A 30 9.59 -5.44 0.25
CA GLY A 30 10.46 -4.79 -0.70
C GLY A 30 10.57 -3.30 -0.49
N ARG A 31 11.48 -2.69 -1.25
CA ARG A 31 11.73 -1.26 -1.28
C ARG A 31 11.74 -0.78 -2.71
N VAL A 32 11.16 0.39 -2.94
CA VAL A 32 11.31 1.12 -4.20
C VAL A 32 11.72 2.55 -3.94
N GLU A 33 12.45 3.11 -4.89
CA GLU A 33 12.75 4.53 -4.95
C GLU A 33 11.96 5.17 -6.10
N ARG A 34 11.27 6.28 -5.82
CA ARG A 34 10.42 6.98 -6.79
C ARG A 34 10.74 8.47 -6.82
N PRO A 35 10.73 9.12 -8.00
CA PRO A 35 10.90 10.57 -8.08
C PRO A 35 9.82 11.29 -7.25
N ALA A 36 10.23 12.30 -6.48
CA ALA A 36 9.34 13.16 -5.71
C ALA A 36 9.46 14.62 -6.21
N PRO A 37 8.48 15.50 -5.93
CA PRO A 37 8.59 16.93 -6.26
C PRO A 37 9.87 17.59 -5.71
N SER A 38 10.38 17.08 -4.59
CA SER A 38 11.69 17.43 -4.05
C SER A 38 12.42 16.16 -3.61
N GLY A 39 13.34 15.68 -4.46
CA GLY A 39 14.17 14.51 -4.17
C GLY A 39 13.53 13.19 -4.63
N VAL A 40 13.63 12.17 -3.78
CA VAL A 40 13.20 10.80 -4.06
C VAL A 40 12.39 10.31 -2.86
N PHE A 41 11.23 9.70 -3.12
CA PHE A 41 10.53 8.90 -2.13
C PHE A 41 11.23 7.55 -2.00
N ASP A 42 11.61 7.22 -0.77
CA ASP A 42 12.11 5.92 -0.37
C ASP A 42 10.94 5.16 0.29
N ILE A 43 10.38 4.19 -0.41
CA ILE A 43 9.14 3.51 -0.03
C ILE A 43 9.48 2.09 0.42
N HIS A 44 9.05 1.74 1.63
CA HIS A 44 9.22 0.42 2.22
C HIS A 44 7.85 -0.28 2.33
N ASP A 45 7.71 -1.42 1.68
CA ASP A 45 6.48 -2.19 1.62
C ASP A 45 6.53 -3.38 2.59
N TYR A 46 5.45 -3.59 3.35
CA TYR A 46 5.33 -4.65 4.33
C TYR A 46 4.06 -5.47 4.09
N ALA A 47 4.17 -6.78 4.28
CA ALA A 47 3.00 -7.63 4.40
C ALA A 47 2.26 -7.27 5.70
N ALA A 48 0.94 -7.21 5.66
CA ALA A 48 0.12 -6.92 6.82
C ALA A 48 -1.12 -7.81 6.88
N VAL A 49 -1.61 -8.04 8.09
CA VAL A 49 -2.87 -8.77 8.34
C VAL A 49 -3.84 -7.84 9.04
N VAL A 50 -5.04 -7.70 8.51
CA VAL A 50 -6.12 -6.96 9.15
C VAL A 50 -6.54 -7.65 10.45
N THR A 51 -6.56 -6.90 11.53
CA THR A 51 -6.95 -7.36 12.87
C THR A 51 -8.21 -6.70 13.40
N GLY A 52 -8.69 -5.64 12.74
CA GLY A 52 -9.88 -4.88 13.15
C GLY A 52 -10.17 -3.69 12.25
N GLY A 53 -11.14 -2.86 12.68
CA GLY A 53 -11.64 -1.72 11.91
C GLY A 53 -12.66 -2.10 10.82
N ASP A 54 -13.24 -1.10 10.17
CA ASP A 54 -13.99 -1.32 8.92
C ASP A 54 -13.40 -0.45 7.82
N LEU A 55 -13.29 -1.05 6.63
CA LEU A 55 -12.77 -0.40 5.44
C LEU A 55 -13.59 0.84 5.08
N ARG A 56 -12.93 1.99 5.06
CA ARG A 56 -13.48 3.28 4.66
C ARG A 56 -12.36 4.12 4.06
N ALA A 57 -12.65 4.89 3.01
CA ALA A 57 -11.68 5.84 2.48
C ALA A 57 -11.37 6.93 3.52
N GLY A 58 -10.08 7.25 3.66
CA GLY A 58 -9.58 8.42 4.36
C GLY A 58 -9.95 9.72 3.63
N ASP A 59 -9.46 10.85 4.13
CA ASP A 59 -9.72 12.16 3.53
C ASP A 59 -8.91 12.41 2.24
N ASP A 60 -7.85 11.63 2.04
CA ASP A 60 -6.96 11.64 0.88
C ASP A 60 -7.41 10.69 -0.25
N ALA A 61 -8.43 9.86 -0.01
CA ALA A 61 -8.97 8.91 -0.97
C ALA A 61 -10.47 9.12 -1.23
N ALA A 62 -10.89 8.93 -2.49
CA ALA A 62 -12.31 8.98 -2.85
C ALA A 62 -13.06 7.67 -2.52
N GLU A 63 -12.34 6.54 -2.55
CA GLU A 63 -12.89 5.19 -2.35
C GLU A 63 -11.79 4.27 -1.80
N ALA A 64 -12.20 3.25 -1.03
CA ALA A 64 -11.34 2.18 -0.57
C ALA A 64 -12.02 0.83 -0.83
N GLY A 65 -11.28 -0.13 -1.38
CA GLY A 65 -11.82 -1.42 -1.83
C GLY A 65 -10.82 -2.57 -1.71
N TRP A 66 -11.35 -3.80 -1.70
CA TRP A 66 -10.56 -5.01 -1.86
C TRP A 66 -10.58 -5.45 -3.33
N PHE A 67 -9.41 -5.75 -3.87
CA PHE A 67 -9.25 -6.12 -5.28
C PHE A 67 -8.58 -7.49 -5.39
N ASP A 68 -9.27 -8.44 -6.01
CA ASP A 68 -8.71 -9.74 -6.35
C ASP A 68 -7.81 -9.65 -7.60
N LEU A 69 -7.15 -10.76 -7.94
CA LEU A 69 -6.26 -10.82 -9.11
C LEU A 69 -6.96 -10.45 -10.42
N ALA A 70 -8.22 -10.85 -10.58
CA ALA A 70 -8.97 -10.60 -11.80
C ALA A 70 -9.24 -9.10 -11.96
N THR A 71 -9.73 -8.45 -10.91
CA THR A 71 -10.02 -7.02 -10.91
C THR A 71 -8.72 -6.21 -11.06
N PHE A 72 -7.67 -6.56 -10.33
CA PHE A 72 -6.35 -5.94 -10.47
C PHE A 72 -5.82 -6.05 -11.90
N THR A 73 -5.98 -7.22 -12.54
CA THR A 73 -5.58 -7.42 -13.93
C THR A 73 -6.39 -6.54 -14.88
N THR A 74 -7.70 -6.42 -14.68
CA THR A 74 -8.54 -5.53 -15.46
C THR A 74 -8.07 -4.08 -15.35
N MET A 75 -7.89 -3.56 -14.13
CA MET A 75 -7.40 -2.20 -13.88
C MET A 75 -6.04 -1.94 -14.52
N ARG A 76 -5.13 -2.93 -14.46
CA ARG A 76 -3.84 -2.84 -15.16
C ARG A 76 -4.03 -2.68 -16.67
N THR A 77 -4.87 -3.52 -17.28
CA THR A 77 -5.09 -3.49 -18.74
C THR A 77 -5.87 -2.28 -19.22
N SER A 78 -6.69 -1.66 -18.37
CA SER A 78 -7.42 -0.43 -18.67
C SER A 78 -6.61 0.84 -18.38
N GLY A 79 -5.43 0.72 -17.75
CA GLY A 79 -4.57 1.86 -17.41
C GLY A 79 -5.04 2.63 -16.17
N GLU A 80 -5.75 1.97 -15.26
CA GLU A 80 -6.26 2.55 -14.01
C GLU A 80 -5.29 2.40 -12.82
N LEU A 81 -4.22 1.62 -12.98
CA LEU A 81 -3.15 1.53 -11.99
C LEU A 81 -2.13 2.64 -12.18
N VAL A 82 -1.52 3.08 -11.08
CA VAL A 82 -0.33 3.94 -11.16
C VAL A 82 0.82 3.19 -11.81
N ASP A 83 1.68 3.94 -12.51
CA ASP A 83 2.84 3.40 -13.21
C ASP A 83 3.71 2.56 -12.27
N GLU A 84 4.25 1.46 -12.81
CA GLU A 84 5.18 0.53 -12.13
C GLU A 84 4.58 -0.29 -10.98
N LEU A 85 3.33 -0.07 -10.55
CA LEU A 85 2.74 -0.83 -9.45
C LEU A 85 2.67 -2.34 -9.76
N ALA A 86 2.15 -2.70 -10.93
CA ALA A 86 1.97 -4.09 -11.30
C ALA A 86 3.31 -4.82 -11.46
N GLU A 87 4.27 -4.21 -12.15
CA GLU A 87 5.61 -4.76 -12.37
C GLU A 87 6.38 -4.90 -11.05
N THR A 88 6.21 -3.97 -10.12
CA THR A 88 6.84 -4.03 -8.80
C THR A 88 6.29 -5.20 -7.97
N LEU A 89 4.97 -5.32 -7.87
CA LEU A 89 4.34 -6.40 -7.10
C LEU A 89 4.59 -7.77 -7.72
N ASP A 90 4.62 -7.88 -9.05
CA ASP A 90 4.98 -9.12 -9.76
C ASP A 90 6.45 -9.47 -9.54
N GLY A 91 7.36 -8.49 -9.60
CA GLY A 91 8.79 -8.67 -9.31
C GLY A 91 9.07 -9.18 -7.90
N TRP A 92 8.21 -8.87 -6.94
CA TRP A 92 8.25 -9.40 -5.58
C TRP A 92 7.45 -10.69 -5.39
N GLY A 93 6.68 -11.13 -6.38
CA GLY A 93 5.85 -12.33 -6.31
C GLY A 93 4.65 -12.20 -5.36
N VAL A 94 4.11 -10.98 -5.20
CA VAL A 94 3.05 -10.66 -4.23
C VAL A 94 1.80 -10.04 -4.88
N LEU A 95 1.52 -10.38 -6.14
CA LEU A 95 0.26 -10.00 -6.78
C LEU A 95 -0.95 -10.45 -5.93
N PRO A 96 -2.08 -9.70 -5.97
CA PRO A 96 -3.30 -10.07 -5.27
C PRO A 96 -3.73 -11.51 -5.58
N ARG A 97 -4.37 -12.16 -4.61
CA ARG A 97 -4.85 -13.55 -4.71
C ARG A 97 -6.34 -13.62 -4.93
#